data_AF-A0A0Q6PRL7-F1
#
_entry.id   AF-A0A0Q6PRL7-F1
#
_cell.length_a   1.000
_cell.length_b   1.000
_cell.length_c   1.000
_cell.angle_alpha   90.00
_cell.angle_beta   90.00
_cell.angle_gamma   90.00
#
_symmetry.space_group_name_H-M   'P 1'
#
loop_
_entity.id
_entity.type
_entity.pdbx_description
1 polymer ?
#
loop_
_entity_poly.entity_id
_entity_poly.type
_entity_poly.pdbx_seq_one_letter_code
_entity_poly.pdbx_strand_id
1 'polypeptide(L)'
;MAKTHAAWRDEHETSRREDARRGRTQNREHRAELQRSYRSDPDTYAKILQENRDRRRLINRLKAAGLPPRSVQTIPAAVRRKEITAADVFFSRKRSLEERQRVKTEYEPTPPELLEQWSKSSALARRRFAELERAKKYLERHGAQLREEAELDSRARQAQGKPGLDIETEVIARARKAVSAATRHPRAGAARAAISDASAPAGDRHQPGTDESPNAETVGQTRKAADPNTGPITARSTDLRRRPGLN
;
A
#
# COMPACT_ATOMS: atom_id res chain seq x y z
N MET A 1 12.77 -45.33 -30.07
CA MET A 1 12.17 -45.14 -28.72
C MET A 1 13.24 -44.56 -27.81
N ALA A 2 13.16 -43.27 -27.46
CA ALA A 2 14.14 -42.66 -26.54
C ALA A 2 13.93 -43.24 -25.13
N LYS A 3 14.98 -43.83 -24.55
CA LYS A 3 14.93 -44.37 -23.19
C LYS A 3 14.59 -43.25 -22.21
N THR A 4 13.71 -43.51 -21.24
CA THR A 4 13.40 -42.55 -20.18
C THR A 4 14.65 -42.27 -19.34
N HIS A 5 14.78 -41.05 -18.80
CA HIS A 5 15.90 -40.66 -17.93
C HIS A 5 16.03 -41.52 -16.65
N ALA A 6 15.00 -42.31 -16.32
CA ALA A 6 15.04 -43.31 -15.25
C ALA A 6 15.80 -44.57 -15.71
N ALA A 7 15.44 -45.14 -16.87
CA ALA A 7 16.10 -46.32 -17.42
C ALA A 7 17.60 -46.10 -17.68
N TRP A 8 18.00 -44.90 -18.13
CA TRP A 8 19.42 -44.56 -18.27
C TRP A 8 20.18 -44.48 -16.94
N ARG A 9 19.53 -44.03 -15.86
CA ARG A 9 20.14 -43.97 -14.52
C ARG A 9 20.40 -45.37 -13.96
N ASP A 10 19.47 -46.29 -14.17
CA ASP A 10 19.57 -47.66 -13.66
C ASP A 10 20.64 -48.46 -14.43
N GLU A 11 20.73 -48.29 -15.75
CA GLU A 11 21.76 -48.92 -16.61
C GLU A 11 23.19 -48.46 -16.26
N HIS A 12 23.37 -47.23 -15.78
CA HIS A 12 24.67 -46.64 -15.44
C HIS A 12 24.89 -46.46 -13.93
N GLU A 13 24.18 -47.21 -13.09
CA GLU A 13 24.20 -47.04 -11.63
C GLU A 13 25.62 -47.23 -11.04
N THR A 14 26.40 -48.19 -11.55
CA THR A 14 27.77 -48.46 -11.10
C THR A 14 28.72 -47.30 -11.44
N SER A 15 28.74 -46.86 -12.69
CA SER A 15 29.56 -45.72 -13.13
C SER A 15 29.17 -44.43 -12.41
N ARG A 16 27.87 -44.19 -12.19
CA ARG A 16 27.39 -43.04 -11.40
C ARG A 16 27.83 -43.10 -9.94
N ARG A 17 27.84 -44.29 -9.32
CA ARG A 17 28.36 -44.47 -7.96
C ARG A 17 29.84 -44.19 -7.88
N GLU A 18 30.61 -44.61 -8.89
CA GLU A 18 32.04 -44.34 -9.00
C GLU A 18 32.33 -42.85 -9.22
N ASP A 19 31.60 -42.18 -10.10
CA ASP A 19 31.69 -40.73 -10.30
C ASP A 19 31.32 -39.97 -9.04
N ALA A 20 30.27 -40.39 -8.33
CA ALA A 20 29.91 -39.82 -7.05
C ALA A 20 30.98 -40.08 -5.98
N ARG A 21 31.65 -41.24 -5.98
CA ARG A 21 32.80 -41.52 -5.11
C ARG A 21 33.98 -40.62 -5.45
N ARG A 22 34.34 -40.51 -6.74
CA ARG A 22 35.43 -39.64 -7.24
C ARG A 22 35.19 -38.17 -6.92
N GLY A 23 33.99 -37.66 -7.15
CA GLY A 23 33.63 -36.30 -6.79
C GLY A 23 33.66 -36.05 -5.28
N ARG A 24 33.29 -37.06 -4.45
CA ARG A 24 33.41 -36.96 -2.99
C ARG A 24 34.86 -36.96 -2.53
N THR A 25 35.74 -37.74 -3.14
CA THR A 25 37.16 -37.80 -2.77
C THR A 25 37.89 -36.53 -3.21
N GLN A 26 37.65 -36.06 -4.44
CA GLN A 26 38.26 -34.84 -4.97
C GLN A 26 37.80 -33.60 -4.22
N ASN A 27 36.51 -33.50 -3.88
CA ASN A 27 35.97 -32.36 -3.12
C ASN A 27 36.00 -32.58 -1.60
N ARG A 28 36.70 -33.60 -1.09
CA ARG A 28 36.68 -33.93 0.35
C ARG A 28 37.20 -32.77 1.19
N GLU A 29 38.38 -32.26 0.84
CA GLU A 29 39.02 -31.14 1.54
C GLU A 29 38.23 -29.85 1.37
N HIS A 30 37.78 -29.53 0.15
CA HIS A 30 36.95 -28.36 -0.11
C HIS A 30 35.63 -28.37 0.70
N ARG A 31 34.99 -29.55 0.84
CA ARG A 31 33.80 -29.69 1.68
C ARG A 31 34.11 -29.61 3.17
N ALA A 32 35.26 -30.12 3.60
CA ALA A 32 35.70 -30.00 4.99
C ALA A 32 36.00 -28.54 5.34
N GLU A 33 36.64 -27.80 4.45
CA GLU A 33 36.89 -26.36 4.59
C GLU A 33 35.60 -25.55 4.62
N LEU A 34 34.66 -25.81 3.70
CA LEU A 34 33.32 -25.21 3.74
C LEU A 34 32.58 -25.51 5.05
N GLN A 35 32.73 -26.72 5.59
CA GLN A 35 32.13 -27.04 6.90
C GLN A 35 32.82 -26.31 8.06
N ARG A 36 34.14 -26.12 7.99
CA ARG A 36 34.89 -25.33 9.00
C ARG A 36 34.48 -23.87 8.93
N SER A 37 34.39 -23.27 7.75
CA SER A 37 33.96 -21.88 7.59
C SER A 37 32.49 -21.67 7.94
N TYR A 38 31.63 -22.66 7.71
CA TYR A 38 30.23 -22.60 8.11
C TYR A 38 30.02 -22.80 9.63
N ARG A 39 30.98 -23.43 10.30
CA ARG A 39 30.98 -23.67 11.77
C ARG A 39 31.89 -22.72 12.55
N SER A 40 32.59 -21.81 11.86
CA SER A 40 33.57 -20.92 12.50
C SER A 40 32.90 -19.92 13.44
N ASP A 41 31.65 -19.53 13.16
CA ASP A 41 30.77 -18.79 14.06
C ASP A 41 29.73 -19.74 14.68
N PRO A 42 29.92 -20.12 15.97
CA PRO A 42 29.04 -21.06 16.65
C PRO A 42 27.60 -20.55 16.81
N ASP A 43 27.41 -19.25 17.02
CA ASP A 43 26.10 -18.65 17.27
C ASP A 43 25.27 -18.60 16.00
N THR A 44 25.90 -18.20 14.88
CA THR A 44 25.26 -18.23 13.56
C THR A 44 24.95 -19.66 13.14
N TYR A 45 25.87 -20.61 13.38
CA TYR A 45 25.64 -22.02 13.09
C TYR A 45 24.49 -22.61 13.92
N ALA A 46 24.41 -22.30 15.21
CA ALA A 46 23.33 -22.75 16.09
C ALA A 46 21.96 -22.22 15.63
N LYS A 47 21.87 -20.96 15.21
CA LYS A 47 20.65 -20.36 14.63
C LYS A 47 20.21 -21.11 13.37
N ILE A 48 21.14 -21.38 12.44
CA ILE A 48 20.87 -22.14 11.23
C ILE A 48 20.35 -23.56 11.56
N LEU A 49 20.95 -24.25 12.53
CA LEU A 49 20.49 -25.57 12.96
C LEU A 49 19.07 -25.51 13.52
N GLN A 50 18.77 -24.48 14.31
CA GLN A 50 17.44 -24.26 14.86
C GLN A 50 16.40 -24.00 13.76
N GLU A 51 16.69 -23.10 12.81
CA GLU A 51 15.84 -22.86 11.64
C GLU A 51 15.57 -24.13 10.82
N ASN A 52 16.59 -24.97 10.62
CA ASN A 52 16.45 -26.24 9.92
C ASN A 52 15.55 -27.23 10.67
N ARG A 53 15.67 -27.29 12.01
CA ARG A 53 14.77 -28.10 12.85
C ARG A 53 13.33 -27.61 12.76
N ASP A 54 13.14 -26.29 12.86
CA ASP A 54 11.82 -25.69 12.81
C ASP A 54 11.17 -25.81 11.42
N ARG A 55 11.95 -25.71 10.34
CA ARG A 55 11.51 -26.02 8.98
C ARG A 55 11.01 -27.47 8.86
N ARG A 56 11.75 -28.45 9.39
CA ARG A 56 11.34 -29.86 9.38
C ARG A 56 10.06 -30.09 10.18
N ARG A 57 9.96 -29.47 11.37
CA ARG A 57 8.75 -29.53 12.20
C ARG A 57 7.54 -28.96 11.47
N LEU A 58 7.69 -27.83 10.79
CA LEU A 58 6.62 -27.23 9.98
C LEU A 58 6.18 -28.16 8.86
N ILE A 59 7.10 -28.73 8.09
CA ILE A 59 6.78 -29.68 7.02
C ILE A 59 6.00 -30.87 7.55
N ASN A 60 6.42 -31.44 8.69
CA ASN A 60 5.73 -32.58 9.30
C ASN A 60 4.33 -32.20 9.81
N ARG A 61 4.16 -31.01 10.40
CA ARG A 61 2.83 -30.51 10.82
C ARG A 61 1.90 -30.29 9.63
N LEU A 62 2.40 -29.70 8.54
CA LEU A 62 1.62 -29.51 7.32
C LEU A 62 1.17 -30.86 6.76
N LYS A 63 2.10 -31.84 6.68
CA LYS A 63 1.78 -33.20 6.25
C LYS A 63 0.73 -33.87 7.13
N ALA A 64 0.85 -33.74 8.47
CA ALA A 64 -0.12 -34.28 9.41
C ALA A 64 -1.51 -33.64 9.27
N ALA A 65 -1.56 -32.36 8.91
CA ALA A 65 -2.80 -31.64 8.63
C ALA A 65 -3.35 -31.88 7.20
N GLY A 66 -2.72 -32.75 6.40
CA GLY A 66 -3.09 -32.96 4.99
C GLY A 66 -2.81 -31.77 4.08
N LEU A 67 -2.08 -30.76 4.57
CA LEU A 67 -1.74 -29.56 3.81
C LEU A 67 -0.45 -29.78 3.02
N PRO A 68 -0.38 -29.30 1.76
CA PRO A 68 0.83 -29.38 0.98
C PRO A 68 1.96 -28.59 1.66
N PRO A 69 3.22 -29.07 1.61
CA PRO A 69 4.35 -28.28 2.06
C PRO A 69 4.45 -27.02 1.20
N ARG A 70 5.01 -25.94 1.75
CA ARG A 70 5.26 -24.69 1.01
C ARG A 70 6.05 -24.99 -0.27
N SER A 71 5.39 -24.95 -1.42
CA SER A 71 6.06 -25.02 -2.72
C SER A 71 6.50 -23.61 -3.10
N VAL A 72 7.81 -23.41 -3.22
CA VAL A 72 8.33 -22.21 -3.87
C VAL A 72 8.43 -22.56 -5.34
N GLN A 73 7.48 -22.09 -6.14
CA GLN A 73 7.58 -22.20 -7.59
C GLN A 73 8.86 -21.50 -8.03
N THR A 74 9.86 -22.28 -8.41
CA THR A 74 11.17 -21.73 -8.77
C THR A 74 11.14 -21.39 -10.25
N ILE A 75 11.00 -20.10 -10.55
CA ILE A 75 11.02 -19.59 -11.91
C ILE A 75 12.48 -19.33 -12.32
N PRO A 76 12.95 -19.84 -13.47
CA PRO A 76 14.28 -19.56 -13.97
C PRO A 76 14.57 -18.05 -14.01
N ALA A 77 15.77 -17.63 -13.62
CA ALA A 77 16.10 -16.19 -13.51
C ALA A 77 15.94 -15.42 -14.84
N ALA A 78 16.13 -16.09 -15.98
CA ALA A 78 15.89 -15.51 -17.30
C ALA A 78 14.41 -15.20 -17.55
N VAL A 79 13.50 -16.12 -17.19
CA VAL A 79 12.04 -15.92 -17.34
C VAL A 79 11.57 -14.80 -16.41
N ARG A 80 12.02 -14.82 -15.15
CA ARG A 80 11.70 -13.78 -14.17
C ARG A 80 12.09 -12.38 -14.66
N ARG A 81 13.30 -12.23 -15.22
CA ARG A 81 13.76 -10.95 -15.78
C ARG A 81 12.88 -10.48 -16.93
N LYS A 82 12.55 -11.38 -17.87
CA LYS A 82 11.64 -11.07 -18.98
C LYS A 82 10.25 -10.64 -18.50
N GLU A 83 9.69 -11.36 -17.53
CA GLU A 83 8.37 -11.05 -16.96
C GLU A 83 8.35 -9.72 -16.22
N ILE A 84 9.39 -9.42 -15.43
CA ILE A 84 9.53 -8.11 -14.78
C ILE A 84 9.59 -7.01 -15.81
N THR A 85 10.44 -7.14 -16.84
CA THR A 85 10.52 -6.15 -17.92
C THR A 85 9.18 -5.99 -18.66
N ALA A 86 8.48 -7.10 -18.94
CA ALA A 86 7.17 -7.05 -19.58
C ALA A 86 6.12 -6.37 -18.68
N ALA A 87 6.15 -6.64 -17.38
CA ALA A 87 5.29 -5.99 -16.40
C ALA A 87 5.57 -4.48 -16.34
N ASP A 88 6.84 -4.07 -16.28
CA ASP A 88 7.23 -2.66 -16.26
C ASP A 88 6.74 -1.95 -17.53
N VAL A 89 6.90 -2.55 -18.71
CA VAL A 89 6.37 -2.02 -19.97
C VAL A 89 4.83 -1.91 -19.90
N PHE A 90 4.15 -2.94 -19.41
CA PHE A 90 2.69 -2.94 -19.29
C PHE A 90 2.17 -1.84 -18.34
N PHE A 91 2.75 -1.71 -17.15
CA PHE A 91 2.32 -0.76 -16.13
C PHE A 91 2.76 0.69 -16.41
N SER A 92 3.89 0.88 -17.08
CA SER A 92 4.36 2.21 -17.48
C SER A 92 3.69 2.74 -18.76
N ARG A 93 3.08 1.87 -19.57
CA ARG A 93 2.39 2.26 -20.80
C ARG A 93 1.19 3.16 -20.46
N LYS A 94 1.26 4.42 -20.88
CA LYS A 94 0.08 5.29 -20.93
C LYS A 94 -0.88 4.75 -21.98
N ARG A 95 -2.05 4.28 -21.55
CA ARG A 95 -3.12 3.85 -22.45
C ARG A 95 -3.70 5.07 -23.17
N SER A 96 -3.83 4.97 -24.49
CA SER A 96 -4.59 5.94 -25.31
C SER A 96 -6.05 5.97 -24.86
N LEU A 97 -6.80 7.01 -25.23
CA LEU A 97 -8.23 7.09 -24.92
C LEU A 97 -9.00 5.90 -25.51
N GLU A 98 -8.70 5.51 -26.74
CA GLU A 98 -9.27 4.33 -27.41
C GLU A 98 -8.98 3.04 -26.64
N GLU A 99 -7.74 2.84 -26.18
CA GLU A 99 -7.38 1.66 -25.39
C GLU A 99 -8.12 1.62 -24.05
N ARG A 100 -8.31 2.77 -23.40
CA ARG A 100 -9.12 2.86 -22.17
C ARG A 100 -10.58 2.56 -22.45
N GLN A 101 -11.12 3.04 -23.57
CA GLN A 101 -12.49 2.73 -24.00
C GLN A 101 -12.64 1.24 -24.30
N ARG A 102 -11.70 0.62 -25.01
CA ARG A 102 -11.69 -0.84 -25.26
C ARG A 102 -11.68 -1.64 -23.97
N VAL A 103 -10.79 -1.31 -23.03
CA VAL A 103 -10.75 -1.98 -21.72
C VAL A 103 -12.06 -1.77 -20.96
N LYS A 104 -12.67 -0.57 -21.03
CA LYS A 104 -13.96 -0.29 -20.39
C LYS A 104 -15.10 -1.09 -21.02
N THR A 105 -15.08 -1.34 -22.33
CA THR A 105 -16.08 -2.17 -23.02
C THR A 105 -15.89 -3.66 -22.77
N GLU A 106 -14.64 -4.12 -22.66
CA GLU A 106 -14.30 -5.52 -22.32
C GLU A 106 -14.54 -5.82 -20.83
N TYR A 107 -14.53 -4.80 -19.98
CA TYR A 107 -14.70 -4.96 -18.54
C TYR A 107 -16.13 -5.38 -18.20
N GLU A 108 -16.27 -6.64 -17.75
CA GLU A 108 -17.49 -7.11 -17.12
C GLU A 108 -17.49 -6.69 -15.63
N PRO A 109 -18.48 -5.90 -15.19
CA PRO A 109 -18.60 -5.52 -13.78
C PRO A 109 -18.70 -6.75 -12.89
N THR A 110 -18.04 -6.69 -11.72
CA THR A 110 -18.19 -7.75 -10.71
C THR A 110 -19.68 -7.92 -10.34
N PRO A 111 -20.24 -9.14 -10.42
CA PRO A 111 -21.64 -9.38 -10.10
C PRO A 111 -22.02 -8.82 -8.71
N PRO A 112 -23.17 -8.16 -8.58
CA PRO A 112 -23.57 -7.51 -7.33
C PRO A 112 -23.71 -8.52 -6.18
N GLU A 113 -24.14 -9.75 -6.47
CA GLU A 113 -24.27 -10.83 -5.50
C GLU A 113 -22.94 -11.18 -4.82
N LEU A 114 -21.83 -11.20 -5.58
CA LEU A 114 -20.50 -11.47 -5.04
C LEU A 114 -20.02 -10.33 -4.14
N LEU A 115 -20.32 -9.08 -4.52
CA LEU A 115 -20.01 -7.91 -3.70
C LEU A 115 -20.80 -7.92 -2.39
N GLU A 116 -22.07 -8.32 -2.43
CA GLU A 116 -22.90 -8.49 -1.24
C GLU A 116 -22.38 -9.60 -0.33
N GLN A 117 -22.08 -10.78 -0.88
CA GLN A 117 -21.53 -11.90 -0.12
C GLN A 117 -20.18 -11.52 0.52
N TRP A 118 -19.33 -10.79 -0.21
CA TRP A 118 -18.08 -10.28 0.32
C TRP A 118 -18.29 -9.25 1.43
N SER A 119 -19.28 -8.36 1.28
CA SER A 119 -19.64 -7.41 2.33
C SER A 119 -20.10 -8.11 3.62
N LYS A 120 -20.87 -9.20 3.51
CA LYS A 120 -21.38 -9.95 4.66
C LYS A 120 -20.25 -10.70 5.37
N SER A 121 -19.36 -11.33 4.61
CA SER A 121 -18.25 -12.15 5.15
C SER A 121 -17.04 -11.35 5.64
N SER A 122 -16.80 -10.14 5.13
CA SER A 122 -15.56 -9.39 5.39
C SER A 122 -15.79 -8.03 6.05
N ALA A 123 -15.18 -7.84 7.23
CA ALA A 123 -15.14 -6.53 7.90
C ALA A 123 -14.41 -5.46 7.06
N LEU A 124 -13.38 -5.88 6.30
CA LEU A 124 -12.69 -4.99 5.38
C LEU A 124 -13.62 -4.52 4.26
N ALA A 125 -14.40 -5.42 3.68
CA ALA A 125 -15.36 -5.09 2.63
C ALA A 125 -16.40 -4.08 3.12
N ARG A 126 -17.01 -4.30 4.30
CA ARG A 126 -17.95 -3.35 4.92
C ARG A 126 -17.35 -1.96 5.08
N ARG A 127 -16.13 -1.88 5.61
CA ARG A 127 -15.42 -0.60 5.79
C ARG A 127 -15.18 0.09 4.45
N ARG A 128 -14.76 -0.66 3.43
CA ARG A 128 -14.51 -0.12 2.09
C ARG A 128 -15.78 0.38 1.42
N PHE A 129 -16.88 -0.37 1.49
CA PHE A 129 -18.16 0.09 0.95
C PHE A 129 -18.66 1.35 1.67
N ALA A 130 -18.55 1.42 3.00
CA ALA A 130 -18.88 2.64 3.74
C ALA A 130 -17.99 3.84 3.36
N GLU A 131 -16.70 3.62 3.10
CA GLU A 131 -15.77 4.66 2.60
C GLU A 131 -16.18 5.15 1.20
N LEU A 132 -16.58 4.24 0.30
CA LEU A 132 -17.06 4.58 -1.04
C LEU A 132 -18.37 5.38 -1.01
N GLU A 133 -19.33 4.97 -0.18
CA GLU A 133 -20.58 5.71 -0.02
C GLU A 133 -20.35 7.12 0.55
N ARG A 134 -19.42 7.27 1.50
CA ARG A 134 -19.01 8.60 1.97
C ARG A 134 -18.34 9.42 0.86
N ALA A 135 -17.51 8.79 0.03
CA ALA A 135 -16.87 9.47 -1.10
C ALA A 135 -17.88 9.95 -2.15
N LYS A 136 -18.91 9.15 -2.45
CA LYS A 136 -20.03 9.57 -3.32
C LYS A 136 -20.73 10.81 -2.76
N LYS A 137 -21.12 10.78 -1.49
CA LYS A 137 -21.75 11.95 -0.81
C LYS A 137 -20.82 13.16 -0.77
N TYR A 138 -19.51 12.95 -0.62
CA TYR A 138 -18.52 14.03 -0.69
C TYR A 138 -18.45 14.63 -2.09
N LEU A 139 -18.49 13.80 -3.14
CA LEU A 139 -18.53 14.25 -4.54
C LEU A 139 -19.79 15.03 -4.87
N GLU A 140 -20.95 14.62 -4.35
CA GLU A 140 -22.21 15.36 -4.52
C GLU A 140 -22.12 16.79 -3.98
N ARG A 141 -21.39 17.00 -2.88
CA ARG A 141 -21.26 18.30 -2.21
C ARG A 141 -20.11 19.15 -2.76
N HIS A 142 -18.95 18.54 -3.01
CA HIS A 142 -17.72 19.25 -3.33
C HIS A 142 -17.22 19.00 -4.75
N GLY A 143 -17.96 18.25 -5.57
CA GLY A 143 -17.50 17.82 -6.89
C GLY A 143 -17.19 18.97 -7.85
N ALA A 144 -17.97 20.07 -7.81
CA ALA A 144 -17.71 21.24 -8.64
C ALA A 144 -16.39 21.93 -8.26
N GLN A 145 -16.16 22.19 -6.98
CA GLN A 145 -14.90 22.76 -6.47
C GLN A 145 -13.70 21.87 -6.81
N LEU A 146 -13.82 20.55 -6.58
CA LEU A 146 -12.75 19.61 -6.91
C LEU A 146 -12.41 19.57 -8.41
N ARG A 147 -13.40 19.76 -9.29
CA ARG A 147 -13.18 19.84 -10.74
C ARG A 147 -12.38 21.09 -11.09
N GLU A 148 -12.80 22.23 -10.58
CA GLU A 148 -12.11 23.51 -10.80
C GLU A 148 -10.65 23.43 -10.34
N GLU A 149 -10.41 22.92 -9.12
CA GLU A 149 -9.04 22.74 -8.63
C GLU A 149 -8.23 21.77 -9.50
N ALA A 150 -8.84 20.68 -9.99
CA ALA A 150 -8.17 19.72 -10.86
C ALA A 150 -7.85 20.32 -12.24
N GLU A 151 -8.71 21.18 -12.77
CA GLU A 151 -8.48 21.92 -14.01
C GLU A 151 -7.34 22.93 -13.86
N LEU A 152 -7.32 23.69 -12.76
CA LEU A 152 -6.23 24.64 -12.46
C LEU A 152 -4.89 23.92 -12.35
N ASP A 153 -4.83 22.80 -11.63
CA ASP A 153 -3.62 21.98 -11.54
C ASP A 153 -3.21 21.38 -12.89
N SER A 154 -4.18 20.97 -13.72
CA SER A 154 -3.93 20.47 -15.07
C SER A 154 -3.30 21.55 -15.95
N ARG A 155 -3.84 22.78 -15.93
CA ARG A 155 -3.29 23.95 -16.65
C ARG A 155 -1.90 24.30 -16.15
N ALA A 156 -1.68 24.29 -14.83
CA ALA A 156 -0.35 24.53 -14.25
C ALA A 156 0.68 23.47 -14.70
N ARG A 157 0.29 22.20 -14.80
CA ARG A 157 1.16 21.14 -15.34
C ARG A 157 1.49 21.37 -16.81
N GLN A 158 0.50 21.76 -17.61
CA GLN A 158 0.71 22.07 -19.03
C GLN A 158 1.64 23.27 -19.21
N ALA A 159 1.51 24.32 -18.39
CA ALA A 159 2.44 25.46 -18.39
C ALA A 159 3.89 25.06 -18.05
N GLN A 160 4.08 23.97 -17.29
CA GLN A 160 5.39 23.39 -16.99
C GLN A 160 5.86 22.36 -18.06
N GLY A 161 5.19 22.25 -19.20
CA GLY A 161 5.51 21.27 -20.25
C GLY A 161 5.20 19.82 -19.87
N LYS A 162 4.45 19.58 -18.78
CA LYS A 162 3.99 18.25 -18.37
C LYS A 162 2.63 17.95 -19.00
N PRO A 163 2.29 16.67 -19.21
CA PRO A 163 0.94 16.32 -19.66
C PRO A 163 -0.10 16.72 -18.60
N GLY A 164 -1.25 17.19 -19.09
CA GLY A 164 -2.42 17.51 -18.27
C GLY A 164 -2.98 16.30 -17.53
N LEU A 165 -3.79 16.57 -16.52
CA LEU A 165 -4.47 15.55 -15.73
C LEU A 165 -5.78 15.13 -16.40
N ASP A 166 -6.19 13.89 -16.12
CA ASP A 166 -7.54 13.40 -16.41
C ASP A 166 -8.47 13.87 -15.28
N ILE A 167 -9.26 14.91 -15.56
CA ILE A 167 -10.00 15.69 -14.56
C ILE A 167 -10.93 14.81 -13.73
N GLU A 168 -11.76 13.99 -14.36
CA GLU A 168 -12.74 13.17 -13.65
C GLU A 168 -12.07 12.10 -12.77
N THR A 169 -10.97 11.52 -13.25
CA THR A 169 -10.18 10.58 -12.45
C THR A 169 -9.56 11.27 -11.23
N GLU A 170 -9.04 12.48 -11.40
CA GLU A 170 -8.42 13.26 -10.33
C GLU A 170 -9.44 13.71 -9.28
N VAL A 171 -10.62 14.14 -9.69
CA VAL A 171 -11.74 14.52 -8.80
C VAL A 171 -12.15 13.37 -7.90
N ILE A 172 -12.33 12.17 -8.47
CA ILE A 172 -12.65 10.96 -7.71
C ILE A 172 -11.50 10.62 -6.75
N ALA A 173 -10.25 10.74 -7.19
CA ALA A 173 -9.07 10.48 -6.35
C ALA A 173 -9.00 11.44 -5.15
N ARG A 174 -9.24 12.74 -5.36
CA ARG A 174 -9.26 13.77 -4.31
C ARG A 174 -10.37 13.54 -3.30
N ALA A 175 -11.59 13.24 -3.75
CA ALA A 175 -12.70 12.93 -2.86
C ALA A 175 -12.41 11.71 -1.97
N ARG A 176 -11.88 10.62 -2.54
CA ARG A 176 -11.49 9.43 -1.77
C ARG A 176 -10.38 9.75 -0.77
N LYS A 177 -9.39 10.56 -1.15
CA LYS A 177 -8.31 10.98 -0.26
C LYS A 177 -8.84 11.82 0.91
N ALA A 178 -9.76 12.75 0.66
CA ALA A 178 -10.39 13.58 1.68
C ALA A 178 -11.17 12.73 2.70
N VAL A 179 -12.04 11.83 2.24
CA VAL A 179 -12.79 10.91 3.10
C VAL A 179 -11.86 9.97 3.87
N SER A 180 -10.83 9.45 3.22
CA SER A 180 -9.84 8.56 3.86
C SER A 180 -9.03 9.28 4.94
N ALA A 181 -8.72 10.56 4.74
CA ALA A 181 -8.05 11.39 5.74
C ALA A 181 -8.98 11.68 6.92
N ALA A 182 -10.23 12.05 6.66
CA ALA A 182 -11.22 12.33 7.70
C ALA A 182 -11.53 11.09 8.56
N THR A 183 -11.61 9.91 7.95
CA THR A 183 -11.83 8.65 8.67
C THR A 183 -10.63 8.18 9.48
N ARG A 184 -9.39 8.51 9.06
CA ARG A 184 -8.17 8.20 9.83
C ARG A 184 -7.90 9.19 10.96
N HIS A 185 -8.26 10.46 10.76
CA HIS A 185 -8.01 11.54 11.71
C HIS A 185 -9.30 12.36 11.92
N PRO A 186 -10.25 11.87 12.74
CA PRO A 186 -11.57 12.51 12.88
C PRO A 186 -11.49 13.95 13.37
N ARG A 187 -10.54 14.27 14.28
CA ARG A 187 -10.32 15.64 14.77
C ARG A 187 -9.79 16.60 13.68
N ALA A 188 -8.93 16.11 12.79
CA ALA A 188 -8.40 16.91 11.68
C ALA A 188 -9.38 16.99 10.49
N GLY A 189 -10.19 15.94 10.29
CA GLY A 189 -11.25 15.90 9.30
C GLY A 189 -12.37 16.88 9.60
N ALA A 190 -12.80 16.98 10.87
CA ALA A 190 -13.78 17.97 11.32
C ALA A 190 -13.28 19.41 11.11
N ALA A 191 -12.01 19.70 11.41
CA ALA A 191 -11.42 21.01 11.18
C ALA A 191 -11.36 21.38 9.68
N ARG A 192 -11.01 20.43 8.81
CA ARG A 192 -11.00 20.67 7.35
C ARG A 192 -12.39 20.82 6.76
N ALA A 193 -13.38 20.03 7.23
CA ALA A 193 -14.76 20.17 6.81
C ALA A 193 -15.35 21.54 7.19
N ALA A 194 -15.05 22.02 8.41
CA ALA A 194 -15.45 23.36 8.85
C ALA A 194 -14.82 24.48 8.00
N ILE A 195 -13.57 24.31 7.57
CA ILE A 195 -12.89 25.26 6.67
C ILE A 195 -13.51 25.23 5.27
N SER A 196 -13.83 24.06 4.72
CA SER A 196 -14.47 23.95 3.41
C SER A 196 -15.91 24.46 3.39
N ASP A 197 -16.68 24.25 4.47
CA ASP A 197 -18.05 24.75 4.60
C ASP A 197 -18.07 26.28 4.76
N ALA A 198 -17.04 26.87 5.38
CA ALA A 198 -16.88 28.32 5.46
C ALA A 198 -16.46 28.97 4.12
N SER A 199 -15.89 28.19 3.20
CA SER A 199 -15.50 28.63 1.84
C SER A 199 -16.57 28.36 0.77
N ALA A 200 -17.73 27.79 1.12
CA ALA A 200 -18.87 27.78 0.21
C ALA A 200 -19.37 29.24 0.04
N PRO A 201 -19.60 29.72 -1.21
CA PRO A 201 -20.07 31.08 -1.40
C PRO A 201 -21.42 31.22 -0.68
N ALA A 202 -21.47 32.14 0.28
CA ALA A 202 -22.71 32.53 0.92
C ALA A 202 -23.68 32.97 -0.18
N GLY A 203 -24.69 32.15 -0.44
CA GLY A 203 -25.75 32.47 -1.37
C GLY A 203 -26.33 33.83 -0.98
N ASP A 204 -26.19 34.77 -1.89
CA ASP A 204 -26.63 36.14 -1.81
C ASP A 204 -28.13 36.18 -1.47
N ARG A 205 -28.46 36.33 -0.18
CA ARG A 205 -29.80 36.69 0.24
C ARG A 205 -29.93 38.19 0.05
N HIS A 206 -30.36 38.56 -1.15
CA HIS A 206 -31.03 39.84 -1.37
C HIS A 206 -32.12 40.05 -0.30
N GLN A 207 -31.89 41.01 0.58
CA GLN A 207 -32.94 41.67 1.36
C GLN A 207 -33.10 43.07 0.75
N PRO A 208 -34.31 43.47 0.30
CA PRO A 208 -34.52 44.78 -0.28
C PRO A 208 -34.42 45.87 0.81
N GLY A 209 -33.79 46.97 0.44
CA GLY A 209 -33.38 48.03 1.35
C GLY A 209 -34.50 48.81 2.00
N THR A 210 -34.12 49.46 3.09
CA THR A 210 -34.69 50.73 3.53
C THR A 210 -33.51 51.59 3.98
N ASP A 211 -33.30 52.66 3.23
CA ASP A 211 -32.51 53.81 3.64
C ASP A 211 -32.96 54.28 5.03
N GLU A 212 -32.00 54.59 5.90
CA GLU A 212 -32.00 55.78 6.77
C GLU A 212 -30.75 55.73 7.68
N SER A 213 -29.77 56.57 7.34
CA SER A 213 -28.85 57.21 8.29
C SER A 213 -29.46 58.58 8.63
N PRO A 214 -29.35 59.11 9.87
CA PRO A 214 -28.07 59.69 10.27
C PRO A 214 -27.68 59.61 11.76
N ASN A 215 -26.36 59.66 11.96
CA ASN A 215 -25.57 60.27 13.05
C ASN A 215 -26.02 60.16 14.52
N ALA A 216 -25.13 59.56 15.33
CA ALA A 216 -24.73 60.16 16.61
C ALA A 216 -23.34 59.65 17.05
N GLU A 217 -22.47 60.61 17.34
CA GLU A 217 -21.19 60.48 18.04
C GLU A 217 -21.41 59.90 19.45
N THR A 218 -20.48 59.09 19.96
CA THR A 218 -19.98 59.12 21.35
C THR A 218 -18.75 58.20 21.49
N VAL A 219 -17.58 58.85 21.55
CA VAL A 219 -16.48 58.69 22.52
C VAL A 219 -16.40 57.38 23.31
N GLY A 220 -15.24 56.72 23.22
CA GLY A 220 -14.48 56.39 24.43
C GLY A 220 -14.05 54.93 24.65
N GLN A 221 -12.73 54.79 24.79
CA GLN A 221 -12.02 53.93 25.75
C GLN A 221 -11.39 52.61 25.29
N THR A 222 -10.09 52.78 25.03
CA THR A 222 -8.93 52.06 25.62
C THR A 222 -8.57 50.65 25.15
N ARG A 223 -7.50 50.68 24.36
CA ARG A 223 -6.37 49.74 24.24
C ARG A 223 -6.02 48.98 25.54
N LYS A 224 -5.68 47.70 25.40
CA LYS A 224 -4.40 47.17 25.93
C LYS A 224 -3.92 45.96 25.15
N ALA A 225 -2.77 46.12 24.51
CA ALA A 225 -1.89 45.08 24.02
C ALA A 225 -0.90 44.71 25.14
N ALA A 226 -0.52 43.42 25.19
CA ALA A 226 0.71 42.89 25.78
C ALA A 226 0.83 41.43 25.28
N ASP A 227 1.40 41.21 24.10
CA ASP A 227 2.82 41.00 23.77
C ASP A 227 3.27 39.53 23.98
N PRO A 228 3.89 38.88 22.97
CA PRO A 228 4.19 37.46 22.97
C PRO A 228 5.64 37.17 23.39
N ASN A 229 5.87 35.92 23.80
CA ASN A 229 7.16 35.22 23.75
C ASN A 229 8.08 35.37 24.98
N THR A 230 8.12 34.33 25.81
CA THR A 230 9.32 33.92 26.54
C THR A 230 9.37 32.39 26.51
N GLY A 231 10.42 31.86 25.87
CA GLY A 231 10.64 30.42 25.66
C GLY A 231 11.24 29.69 26.87
N PRO A 232 12.14 28.72 26.64
CA PRO A 232 11.79 27.30 26.59
C PRO A 232 12.43 26.50 27.72
N ILE A 233 11.77 25.46 28.26
CA ILE A 233 12.35 24.62 29.32
C ILE A 233 12.07 23.12 29.10
N THR A 234 13.15 22.48 28.60
CA THR A 234 13.72 21.15 28.92
C THR A 234 13.01 19.84 28.54
N ALA A 235 13.76 19.06 27.77
CA ALA A 235 13.77 17.61 27.78
C ALA A 235 14.27 17.02 29.11
N ARG A 236 13.61 15.95 29.58
CA ARG A 236 14.14 14.83 30.39
C ARG A 236 13.23 13.64 30.04
N SER A 237 13.71 12.52 29.49
CA SER A 237 14.65 11.52 30.01
C SER A 237 13.90 10.20 30.18
N THR A 238 14.60 9.14 29.82
CA THR A 238 14.32 7.70 29.83
C THR A 238 13.76 7.12 31.14
N ASP A 239 12.92 6.08 31.03
CA ASP A 239 13.07 4.77 31.69
C ASP A 239 11.95 3.81 31.20
N LEU A 240 12.22 2.69 30.52
CA LEU A 240 12.74 1.39 30.98
C LEU A 240 11.96 0.70 32.12
N ARG A 241 11.39 -0.47 31.75
CA ARG A 241 10.98 -1.66 32.56
C ARG A 241 9.57 -1.69 33.20
N ARG A 242 8.73 -2.63 32.71
CA ARG A 242 8.41 -3.92 33.38
C ARG A 242 7.36 -4.75 32.61
N ARG A 243 7.77 -5.94 32.15
CA ARG A 243 6.99 -7.20 32.21
C ARG A 243 7.31 -7.86 33.58
N PRO A 244 6.50 -8.76 34.20
CA PRO A 244 5.97 -10.00 33.60
C PRO A 244 4.64 -10.58 34.17
N GLY A 245 4.24 -11.74 33.63
CA GLY A 245 3.18 -12.68 34.08
C GLY A 245 2.60 -13.38 32.84
N LEU A 246 2.81 -14.66 32.49
CA LEU A 246 2.87 -15.93 33.23
C LEU A 246 1.63 -16.17 34.09
N ASN A 247 0.59 -16.69 33.44
CA ASN A 247 -0.01 -18.01 33.71
C ASN A 247 -0.54 -18.58 32.38
#